data_AF-A0A8H3X7N7-F1
#
_entry.id   AF-A0A8H3X7N7-F1
#
_cell.length_a   1.000
_cell.length_b   1.000
_cell.length_c   1.000
_cell.angle_alpha   90.00
_cell.angle_beta   90.00
_cell.angle_gamma   90.00
#
_symmetry.space_group_name_H-M   'P 1'
#
loop_
_entity.id
_entity.type
_entity.pdbx_description
1 polymer ?
#
loop_
_entity_poly.entity_id
_entity_poly.type
_entity_poly.pdbx_seq_one_letter_code
_entity_poly.pdbx_strand_id
1 'polypeptide(L)'
;MAKTFSEDLAEDFKNLYETKERYDTIITVGKEPNVKSIHAHSVILCTRSPYFRKALSDDWAKRKDGNFVLSHPDISVLAFNLILGRLKKS
;
A
#
# COMPACT_ATOMS: atom_id res chain seq x y z
N MET A 1 -12.75 -25.73 -14.59
CA MET A 1 -12.71 -26.21 -13.19
C MET A 1 -13.28 -25.13 -12.31
N ALA A 2 -13.98 -25.47 -11.22
CA ALA A 2 -14.43 -24.47 -10.25
C ALA A 2 -13.19 -23.90 -9.54
N LYS A 3 -13.07 -22.58 -9.46
CA LYS A 3 -12.05 -21.95 -8.62
C LYS A 3 -12.33 -22.30 -7.16
N THR A 4 -11.27 -22.50 -6.40
CA THR A 4 -11.38 -22.64 -4.95
C THR A 4 -11.62 -21.26 -4.34
N PHE A 5 -12.30 -21.20 -3.20
CA PHE A 5 -12.53 -19.94 -2.47
C PHE A 5 -11.24 -19.12 -2.26
N SER A 6 -10.10 -19.80 -2.09
CA SER A 6 -8.79 -19.16 -1.96
C SER A 6 -8.28 -18.51 -3.25
N GLU A 7 -8.57 -19.09 -4.42
CA GLU A 7 -8.19 -18.53 -5.72
C GLU A 7 -9.02 -17.29 -6.05
N ASP A 8 -10.33 -17.34 -5.79
CA ASP A 8 -11.22 -16.19 -5.98
C ASP A 8 -10.79 -15.02 -5.08
N LEU A 9 -10.54 -15.29 -3.79
CA LEU A 9 -10.09 -14.25 -2.86
C LEU A 9 -8.73 -13.65 -3.25
N ALA A 10 -7.80 -14.47 -3.76
CA ALA A 10 -6.51 -13.97 -4.25
C ALA A 10 -6.69 -13.06 -5.47
N GLU A 11 -7.59 -13.40 -6.39
CA GLU A 11 -7.92 -12.56 -7.55
C GLU A 11 -8.60 -11.25 -7.13
N ASP A 12 -9.51 -11.28 -6.17
CA ASP A 12 -10.15 -10.07 -5.63
C ASP A 12 -9.12 -9.12 -5.00
N PHE A 13 -8.19 -9.63 -4.18
CA PHE A 13 -7.13 -8.81 -3.60
C PHE A 13 -6.16 -8.28 -4.66
N LYS A 14 -5.87 -9.05 -5.71
CA LYS A 14 -5.09 -8.59 -6.85
C LYS A 14 -5.80 -7.45 -7.56
N ASN A 15 -7.10 -7.59 -7.82
CA ASN A 15 -7.92 -6.56 -8.46
C ASN A 15 -7.93 -5.28 -7.64
N LEU A 16 -8.19 -5.36 -6.32
CA LEU A 16 -8.11 -4.20 -5.42
C LEU A 16 -6.76 -3.50 -5.51
N TYR A 17 -5.66 -4.26 -5.47
CA TYR A 17 -4.32 -3.72 -5.57
C TYR A 17 -4.05 -3.00 -6.90
N GLU A 18 -4.51 -3.55 -8.02
CA GLU A 18 -4.26 -3.01 -9.36
C GLU A 18 -5.14 -1.79 -9.66
N THR A 19 -6.44 -1.86 -9.36
CA THR A 19 -7.40 -0.76 -9.63
C THR A 19 -7.22 0.41 -8.67
N LYS A 20 -6.73 0.14 -7.45
CA LYS A 20 -6.62 1.13 -6.36
C LYS A 20 -7.96 1.74 -5.95
N GLU A 21 -9.07 1.11 -6.34
CA GLU A 21 -10.40 1.54 -5.93
C GLU A 21 -10.54 1.43 -4.42
N ARG A 22 -11.27 2.37 -3.80
CA ARG A 22 -11.50 2.40 -2.36
C ARG A 22 -10.21 2.35 -1.53
N TYR A 23 -9.12 2.92 -2.06
CA TYR A 23 -7.91 3.12 -1.28
C TYR A 23 -8.23 3.88 0.01
N ASP A 24 -7.48 3.55 1.06
CA ASP A 24 -7.60 4.20 2.37
C ASP A 24 -6.25 4.75 2.85
N THR A 25 -5.20 4.61 2.03
CA THR A 25 -3.83 4.98 2.37
C THR A 25 -3.18 5.75 1.23
N ILE A 26 -2.59 6.90 1.57
CA ILE A 26 -1.81 7.77 0.69
C ILE A 26 -0.37 7.78 1.18
N ILE A 27 0.56 7.41 0.30
CA ILE A 27 2.00 7.40 0.59
C ILE A 27 2.71 8.37 -0.34
N THR A 28 3.35 9.38 0.23
CA THR A 28 4.17 10.35 -0.51
C THR A 28 5.65 9.98 -0.39
N VAL A 29 6.33 9.83 -1.52
CA VAL A 29 7.74 9.41 -1.58
C VAL A 29 8.57 10.39 -2.41
N GLY A 30 9.85 10.46 -2.10
CA GLY A 30 10.81 11.33 -2.79
C GLY A 30 10.77 12.78 -2.30
N LYS A 31 11.71 13.56 -2.83
CA LYS A 31 11.91 14.98 -2.51
C LYS A 31 11.84 15.79 -3.79
N GLU A 32 11.39 17.04 -3.67
CA GLU A 32 11.31 17.98 -4.80
C GLU A 32 12.62 18.00 -5.61
N PRO A 33 12.55 17.97 -6.95
CA PRO A 33 11.34 18.03 -7.79
C PRO A 33 10.66 16.66 -8.05
N ASN A 34 11.17 15.57 -7.46
CA ASN A 34 10.79 14.19 -7.78
C ASN A 34 9.92 13.55 -6.70
N VAL A 35 8.82 14.21 -6.35
CA VAL A 35 7.83 13.69 -5.38
C VAL A 35 6.74 12.90 -6.11
N LYS A 36 6.31 11.78 -5.53
CA LYS A 36 5.16 11.01 -6.03
C LYS A 36 4.22 10.60 -4.92
N SER A 37 2.92 10.75 -5.17
CA SER A 37 1.85 10.19 -4.34
C SER A 37 1.42 8.81 -4.86
N ILE A 38 1.28 7.86 -3.94
CA ILE A 38 0.88 6.48 -4.22
C ILE A 38 -0.34 6.14 -3.37
N HIS A 39 -1.42 5.69 -4.01
CA HIS A 39 -2.61 5.17 -3.35
C HIS A 39 -2.51 3.65 -3.15
N ALA A 40 -2.90 3.19 -1.96
CA ALA A 40 -2.83 1.78 -1.55
C ALA A 40 -3.88 1.46 -0.49
N HIS A 41 -3.97 0.17 -0.14
CA HIS A 41 -4.88 -0.34 0.90
C HIS A 41 -4.10 -0.78 2.13
N SER A 42 -4.48 -0.24 3.29
CA SER A 42 -3.87 -0.52 4.58
C SER A 42 -3.94 -2.02 4.89
N VAL A 43 -5.08 -2.67 4.62
CA VAL A 43 -5.27 -4.11 4.86
C VAL A 43 -4.24 -4.95 4.11
N ILE A 44 -3.92 -4.60 2.86
CA ILE A 44 -2.91 -5.33 2.07
C ILE A 44 -1.51 -5.08 2.64
N LEU A 45 -1.16 -3.80 2.87
CA LEU A 45 0.15 -3.41 3.38
C LEU A 45 0.45 -4.01 4.77
N CYS A 46 -0.48 -3.91 5.71
CA CYS A 46 -0.37 -4.44 7.08
C CYS A 46 -0.28 -5.96 7.14
N THR A 47 -0.89 -6.65 6.17
CA THR A 47 -0.80 -8.11 6.10
C THR A 47 0.54 -8.56 5.55
N ARG A 48 1.15 -7.78 4.64
CA ARG A 48 2.41 -8.14 3.96
C ARG A 48 3.68 -7.55 4.59
N SER A 49 3.56 -6.62 5.54
CA SER A 49 4.73 -5.95 6.11
C SER A 49 4.51 -5.56 7.58
N PRO A 50 5.36 -6.04 8.51
CA PRO A 50 5.37 -5.58 9.90
C PRO A 50 5.59 -4.07 10.03
N TYR A 51 6.38 -3.49 9.12
CA TYR A 51 6.59 -2.05 9.07
C TYR A 51 5.27 -1.31 8.84
N PHE A 52 4.52 -1.67 7.79
CA PHE A 52 3.25 -1.01 7.49
C PHE A 52 2.20 -1.28 8.57
N ARG A 53 2.19 -2.49 9.16
CA ARG A 53 1.31 -2.79 10.30
C ARG A 53 1.52 -1.82 11.46
N LYS A 54 2.78 -1.48 11.77
CA LYS A 54 3.09 -0.50 12.80
C LYS A 54 2.80 0.93 12.34
N ALA A 55 3.25 1.29 11.14
CA ALA A 55 3.12 2.66 10.61
C ALA A 55 1.66 3.09 10.36
N LEU A 56 0.77 2.13 10.10
CA LEU A 56 -0.67 2.34 9.87
C LEU A 56 -1.53 2.01 11.10
N SER A 57 -0.92 1.75 12.26
CA SER A 57 -1.64 1.58 13.52
C SER A 57 -2.19 2.91 14.02
N ASP A 58 -3.31 2.89 14.76
CA ASP A 58 -3.93 4.13 15.27
C ASP A 58 -3.00 4.94 16.19
N ASP A 59 -2.01 4.29 16.81
CA ASP A 59 -1.00 4.92 17.67
C ASP A 59 0.02 5.78 16.89
N TRP A 60 0.25 5.46 15.61
CA TRP A 60 1.32 6.08 14.80
C TRP A 60 0.81 6.79 13.55
N ALA A 61 -0.35 6.38 13.04
CA ALA A 61 -0.78 6.76 11.73
C ALA A 61 -1.42 8.15 11.74
N LYS A 62 -0.95 9.02 10.84
CA LYS A 62 -1.62 10.28 10.56
C LYS A 62 -2.79 10.01 9.63
N ARG A 63 -3.94 10.64 9.91
CA ARG A 63 -5.10 10.60 9.02
C ARG A 63 -5.38 11.98 8.44
N LYS A 64 -5.80 12.02 7.17
CA LYS A 64 -6.30 13.20 6.48
C LYS A 64 -7.48 12.79 5.61
N ASP A 65 -8.60 13.49 5.75
CA ASP A 65 -9.82 13.23 4.96
C ASP A 65 -10.27 11.75 5.00
N GLY A 66 -10.11 11.11 6.18
CA GLY A 66 -10.45 9.69 6.39
C GLY A 66 -9.34 8.69 6.01
N ASN A 67 -8.33 9.10 5.25
CA ASN A 67 -7.25 8.23 4.76
C ASN A 67 -6.01 8.30 5.65
N PHE A 68 -5.29 7.19 5.74
CA PHE A 68 -3.93 7.16 6.30
C PHE A 68 -2.96 7.93 5.40
N VAL A 69 -2.01 8.64 6.01
CA VAL A 69 -1.00 9.42 5.31
C VAL A 69 0.39 9.05 5.82
N LEU A 70 1.24 8.54 4.92
CA LEU A 70 2.64 8.25 5.17
C LEU A 70 3.53 9.11 4.25
N SER A 71 4.68 9.54 4.76
CA SER A 71 5.65 10.32 3.98
C SER A 71 7.05 9.77 4.16
N HIS A 72 7.74 9.58 3.04
CA HIS A 72 9.10 9.08 2.94
C HIS A 72 9.92 9.94 1.96
N PRO A 73 10.28 11.18 2.36
CA PRO A 73 11.02 12.07 1.47
C PRO A 73 12.41 11.55 1.13
N ASP A 74 13.00 10.74 2.01
CA ASP A 74 14.34 10.18 1.86
C ASP A 74 14.40 8.91 0.99
N ILE A 75 13.24 8.38 0.58
CA ILE A 75 13.16 7.20 -0.30
C ILE A 75 12.78 7.66 -1.69
N SER A 76 13.63 7.32 -2.68
CA SER A 76 13.31 7.64 -4.07
C SER A 76 12.08 6.88 -4.55
N VAL A 77 11.34 7.48 -5.50
CA VAL A 77 10.16 6.88 -6.13
C VAL A 77 10.45 5.48 -6.67
N LEU A 78 11.63 5.30 -7.31
CA LEU A 78 12.05 4.02 -7.86
C LEU A 78 12.27 2.97 -6.77
N ALA A 79 13.02 3.32 -5.71
CA ALA A 79 13.28 2.41 -4.60
C ALA A 79 11.97 1.98 -3.91
N PHE A 80 11.05 2.92 -3.71
CA PHE A 80 9.77 2.60 -3.09
C PHE A 80 8.90 1.67 -3.97
N ASN A 81 8.88 1.88 -5.28
CA ASN A 81 8.18 0.97 -6.20
C ASN A 81 8.76 -0.46 -6.18
N LEU A 82 10.08 -0.61 -5.99
CA LEU A 82 10.71 -1.92 -5.82
C LEU A 82 10.27 -2.58 -4.51
N ILE A 83 10.16 -1.82 -3.41
CA ILE A 83 9.64 -2.32 -2.13
C ILE A 83 8.19 -2.78 -2.29
N LEU A 84 7.32 -1.97 -2.88
CA LEU A 84 5.93 -2.35 -3.15
C LEU A 84 5.83 -3.56 -4.08
N GLY A 85 6.71 -3.66 -5.07
CA GLY A 85 6.77 -4.80 -5.99
C GLY A 85 7.05 -6.14 -5.28
N ARG A 86 7.82 -6.13 -4.19
CA ARG A 86 8.06 -7.32 -3.37
C ARG A 86 6.83 -7.77 -2.60
N LEU A 87 5.89 -6.87 -2.30
CA LEU A 87 4.62 -7.21 -1.65
C LEU A 87 3.64 -7.92 -2.60
N LYS A 88 3.91 -7.94 -3.91
CA LYS A 88 3.06 -8.58 -4.94
C LYS A 88 3.27 -10.09 -5.10
N LYS A 89 4.40 -10.64 -4.65
CA LYS A 89 4.77 -12.05 -4.86
C LYS A 89 4.72 -12.78 -3.52
N SER A 90 3.58 -13.41 -3.20
CA SER A 90 3.51 -14.56 -2.29
C SER A 90 2.48 -15.54 -2.79
#